data_AF-A0A7C1T481-F1
#
_entry.id   AF-A0A7C1T481-F1
#
_cell.length_a   1.000
_cell.length_b   1.000
_cell.length_c   1.000
_cell.angle_alpha   90.00
_cell.angle_beta   90.00
_cell.angle_gamma   90.00
#
_symmetry.space_group_name_H-M   'P 1'
#
loop_
_entity.id
_entity.type
_entity.pdbx_description
1 polymer ?
#
loop_
_entity_poly.entity_id
_entity_poly.type
_entity_poly.pdbx_seq_one_letter_code
_entity_poly.pdbx_strand_id
1 'polypeptide(L)'
;MSNRRKEQHRKSAGASITTGLVFTLAFGLAWSVTGIWAFIFPMFFAGVLPLLEGIRRSLVYQQRAKITPRDDEALGEKQVLQTAKAEKGLITPTLVALKTDLTIEKAEKILEGMAQKGYAVMHVNDNGRIEYEFPEFIPRLED
;
A
#
# COMPACT_ATOMS: atom_id res chain seq x y z
N MET A 1 11.66 49.01 -15.63
CA MET A 1 10.56 48.03 -15.53
C MET A 1 10.90 47.01 -14.45
N SER A 2 10.44 47.22 -13.21
CA SER A 2 10.54 46.29 -12.09
C SER A 2 9.79 46.90 -10.90
N ASN A 3 8.60 46.36 -10.58
CA ASN A 3 7.92 46.36 -9.27
C ASN A 3 6.40 46.21 -9.44
N ARG A 4 5.91 44.98 -9.27
CA ARG A 4 4.59 44.72 -8.66
C ARG A 4 4.77 43.56 -7.69
N ARG A 5 5.19 43.91 -6.47
CA ARG A 5 5.28 43.04 -5.32
C ARG A 5 3.86 42.59 -4.93
N LYS A 6 3.66 41.28 -4.91
CA LYS A 6 3.00 40.50 -3.85
C LYS A 6 2.22 41.34 -2.82
N GLU A 7 0.99 41.67 -3.15
CA GLU A 7 -0.06 41.96 -2.17
C GLU A 7 -1.23 41.03 -2.46
N GLN A 8 -1.92 40.63 -1.38
CA GLN A 8 -3.12 39.77 -1.37
C GLN A 8 -2.88 38.26 -1.34
N HIS A 9 -2.43 37.72 -0.20
CA HIS A 9 -3.08 36.55 0.42
C HIS A 9 -2.59 36.30 1.87
N ARG A 10 -2.73 37.31 2.75
CA ARG A 10 -2.68 37.13 4.22
C ARG A 10 -3.88 37.81 4.85
N LYS A 11 -5.07 37.27 4.63
CA LYS A 11 -6.26 37.65 5.40
C LYS A 11 -6.90 36.42 6.02
N SER A 12 -6.76 36.37 7.33
CA SER A 12 -7.74 35.87 8.30
C SER A 12 -8.14 34.40 8.24
N ALA A 13 -7.25 33.53 8.68
CA ALA A 13 -7.60 32.22 9.25
C ALA A 13 -8.21 32.34 10.68
N GLY A 14 -8.45 33.56 11.18
CA GLY A 14 -8.98 33.82 12.52
C GLY A 14 -10.48 34.15 12.56
N ALA A 15 -11.16 34.23 11.42
CA ALA A 15 -12.58 34.61 11.35
C ALA A 15 -13.57 33.42 11.38
N SER A 16 -13.11 32.20 11.12
CA SER A 16 -13.97 31.00 11.01
C SER A 16 -14.24 30.31 12.35
N ILE A 17 -13.36 30.50 13.34
CA ILE A 17 -13.51 29.88 14.67
C ILE A 17 -14.50 30.69 15.53
N THR A 18 -14.46 32.02 15.39
CA THR A 18 -15.31 32.93 16.17
C THR A 18 -16.79 32.80 15.81
N THR A 19 -17.10 32.62 14.52
CA THR A 19 -18.49 32.43 14.07
C THR A 19 -19.07 31.12 14.57
N GLY A 20 -18.30 30.01 14.49
CA GLY A 20 -18.74 28.72 15.03
C GLY A 20 -19.09 28.80 16.52
N LEU A 21 -18.22 29.43 17.31
CA LEU A 21 -18.40 29.56 18.76
C LEU A 21 -19.58 30.47 19.14
N VAL A 22 -19.80 31.56 18.40
CA VAL A 22 -20.96 32.45 18.59
C VAL A 22 -22.27 31.73 18.27
N PHE A 23 -22.32 30.94 17.20
CA PHE A 23 -23.49 30.14 16.87
C PHE A 23 -23.76 29.05 17.92
N THR A 24 -22.72 28.36 18.42
CA THR A 24 -22.87 27.36 19.50
C THR A 24 -23.44 27.99 20.78
N LEU A 25 -22.97 29.17 21.17
CA LEU A 25 -23.47 29.87 22.36
C LEU A 25 -24.89 30.40 22.15
N ALA A 26 -25.19 31.00 20.99
CA ALA A 26 -26.53 31.50 20.69
C ALA A 26 -27.56 30.35 20.68
N PHE A 27 -27.21 29.22 20.09
CA PHE A 27 -28.10 28.07 19.97
C PHE A 27 -28.24 27.30 21.30
N GLY A 28 -27.16 27.18 22.08
CA GLY A 28 -27.18 26.60 23.41
C GLY A 28 -27.99 27.42 24.43
N LEU A 29 -27.90 28.76 24.36
CA LEU A 29 -28.71 29.65 25.20
C LEU A 29 -30.18 29.66 24.77
N ALA A 30 -30.46 29.63 23.46
CA ALA A 30 -31.83 29.53 22.94
C ALA A 30 -32.51 28.21 23.36
N TRP A 31 -31.76 27.11 23.43
CA TRP A 31 -32.24 25.81 23.91
C TRP A 31 -32.69 25.85 25.38
N SER A 32 -31.94 26.57 26.23
CA SER A 32 -32.23 26.68 27.67
C SER A 32 -33.56 27.38 27.96
N VAL A 33 -34.02 28.26 27.07
CA VAL A 33 -35.23 29.07 27.28
C VAL A 33 -36.48 28.48 26.62
N THR A 34 -36.35 27.71 25.53
CA THR A 34 -37.51 27.37 24.68
C THR A 34 -38.08 25.97 24.88
N GLY A 35 -37.31 24.97 25.35
CA GLY A 35 -37.86 23.62 25.62
C GLY A 35 -38.47 22.93 24.39
N ILE A 36 -38.03 23.27 23.17
CA ILE A 36 -38.60 22.75 21.92
C ILE A 36 -37.86 21.47 21.50
N TRP A 37 -38.55 20.34 21.59
CA TRP A 37 -38.08 19.01 21.19
C TRP A 37 -37.74 18.87 19.70
N ALA A 38 -38.11 19.86 18.86
CA ALA A 38 -37.90 19.86 17.41
C ALA A 38 -36.44 20.07 16.96
N PHE A 39 -35.53 20.47 17.86
CA PHE A 39 -34.11 20.71 17.53
C PHE A 39 -33.17 19.51 17.75
N ILE A 40 -33.69 18.36 18.22
CA ILE A 40 -32.91 17.10 18.28
C ILE A 40 -32.63 16.55 16.87
N PHE A 41 -33.57 16.75 15.95
CA PHE A 41 -33.49 16.23 14.58
C PHE A 41 -32.31 16.81 13.76
N PRO A 42 -32.08 18.14 13.71
CA PRO A 42 -30.95 18.70 12.97
C PRO A 42 -29.58 18.34 13.58
N MET A 43 -29.50 18.27 14.91
CA MET A 43 -28.25 17.98 15.63
C MET A 43 -27.80 16.52 15.43
N PHE A 44 -28.74 15.57 15.40
CA PHE A 44 -28.42 14.17 15.07
C PHE A 44 -28.01 14.00 13.60
N PHE A 45 -28.72 14.63 12.67
CA PHE A 45 -28.44 14.46 11.23
C PHE A 45 -27.13 15.12 10.79
N ALA A 46 -26.81 16.32 11.30
CA ALA A 46 -25.59 17.04 10.96
C ALA A 46 -24.34 16.58 11.73
N GLY A 47 -24.52 15.95 12.90
CA GLY A 47 -23.42 15.45 13.72
C GLY A 47 -23.09 13.97 13.52
N VAL A 48 -24.11 13.10 13.59
CA VAL A 48 -23.89 11.64 13.68
C VAL A 48 -23.60 11.00 12.33
N LEU A 49 -24.27 11.45 11.26
CA LEU A 49 -24.06 10.90 9.91
C LEU A 49 -22.64 11.16 9.35
N PRO A 50 -22.06 12.38 9.41
CA PRO A 50 -20.70 12.59 8.92
C PRO A 50 -19.64 11.89 9.78
N LEU A 51 -19.92 11.57 11.05
CA LEU A 51 -19.05 10.76 11.90
C LEU A 51 -19.06 9.28 11.50
N LEU A 52 -20.23 8.70 11.19
CA LEU A 52 -20.31 7.32 10.72
C LEU A 52 -19.61 7.12 9.37
N GLU A 53 -19.78 8.05 8.44
CA GLU A 53 -19.11 8.01 7.13
C GLU A 53 -17.58 8.19 7.27
N GLY A 54 -17.16 9.10 8.16
CA GLY A 54 -15.74 9.36 8.46
C GLY A 54 -15.03 8.18 9.13
N ILE A 55 -15.68 7.51 10.08
CA ILE A 55 -15.14 6.33 10.77
C ILE A 55 -15.00 5.15 9.79
N ARG A 56 -15.97 4.95 8.89
CA ARG A 56 -15.91 3.92 7.85
C ARG A 56 -14.72 4.15 6.90
N ARG A 57 -14.47 5.40 6.52
CA ARG A 57 -13.34 5.75 5.63
C ARG A 57 -11.98 5.61 6.32
N SER A 58 -11.88 5.90 7.62
CA SER A 58 -10.63 5.78 8.39
C SER A 58 -10.19 4.32 8.59
N LEU A 59 -11.13 3.40 8.86
CA LEU A 59 -10.83 1.97 8.97
C LEU A 59 -10.40 1.35 7.62
N VAL A 60 -11.03 1.75 6.52
CA VAL A 60 -10.71 1.22 5.17
C VAL A 60 -9.39 1.82 4.62
N TYR A 61 -9.02 3.04 5.03
CA TYR A 61 -7.74 3.65 4.62
C TYR A 61 -6.54 3.02 5.34
N GLN A 62 -6.69 2.61 6.61
CA GLN A 62 -5.61 1.94 7.33
C GLN A 62 -5.33 0.52 6.84
N GLN A 63 -6.32 -0.18 6.27
CA GLN A 63 -6.11 -1.53 5.76
C GLN A 63 -5.32 -1.57 4.44
N ARG A 64 -5.38 -0.51 3.62
CA ARG A 64 -4.60 -0.45 2.37
C ARG A 64 -3.15 -0.02 2.55
N ALA A 65 -2.77 0.48 3.72
CA ALA A 65 -1.41 0.94 4.02
C ALA A 65 -0.50 -0.16 4.62
N LYS A 66 -1.02 -1.37 4.85
CA LYS A 66 -0.27 -2.49 5.45
C LYS A 66 0.05 -3.65 4.50
N ILE A 67 -0.31 -3.56 3.22
CA ILE A 67 0.32 -4.42 2.20
C ILE A 67 1.74 -3.87 2.04
N THR A 68 2.64 -4.39 2.86
CA THR A 68 4.02 -3.91 2.94
C THR A 68 4.76 -4.52 1.75
N PRO A 69 5.55 -3.76 0.96
CA PRO A 69 6.28 -4.29 -0.19
C PRO A 69 7.11 -5.55 0.10
N ARG A 70 7.56 -5.69 1.35
CA ARG A 70 8.34 -6.82 1.84
C ARG A 70 7.59 -8.16 1.79
N ASP A 71 6.27 -8.15 1.99
CA ASP A 71 5.47 -9.37 1.96
C ASP A 71 5.36 -9.91 0.52
N ASP A 72 5.23 -9.01 -0.46
CA ASP A 72 5.17 -9.37 -1.88
C ASP A 72 6.49 -9.91 -2.43
N GLU A 73 7.64 -9.44 -1.89
CA GLU A 73 8.96 -9.97 -2.23
C GLU A 73 9.16 -11.37 -1.63
N ALA A 74 8.85 -11.56 -0.35
CA ALA A 74 8.97 -12.85 0.31
C ALA A 74 8.06 -13.92 -0.31
N LEU A 75 6.85 -13.54 -0.73
CA LEU A 75 5.94 -14.42 -1.47
C LEU A 75 6.55 -14.83 -2.82
N GLY A 76 7.16 -13.88 -3.55
CA GLY A 76 7.84 -14.16 -4.82
C GLY A 76 9.05 -15.08 -4.66
N GLU A 77 9.91 -14.83 -3.67
CA GLU A 77 11.06 -15.71 -3.37
C GLU A 77 10.60 -17.14 -3.03
N LYS A 78 9.52 -17.27 -2.24
CA LYS A 78 8.94 -18.58 -1.91
C LYS A 78 8.43 -19.32 -3.15
N GLN A 79 7.74 -18.63 -4.05
CA GLN A 79 7.24 -19.20 -5.30
C GLN A 79 8.39 -19.69 -6.21
N VAL A 80 9.48 -18.92 -6.29
CA VAL A 80 10.70 -19.32 -7.02
C VAL A 80 11.30 -20.60 -6.45
N LEU A 81 11.49 -20.67 -5.13
CA LEU A 81 12.07 -21.86 -4.48
C LEU A 81 11.19 -23.10 -4.62
N GLN A 82 9.87 -22.94 -4.54
CA GLN A 82 8.93 -24.03 -4.79
C GLN A 82 9.03 -24.55 -6.23
N THR A 83 9.18 -23.64 -7.20
CA THR A 83 9.38 -23.98 -8.60
C THR A 83 10.72 -24.68 -8.81
N ALA A 84 11.81 -24.16 -8.23
CA ALA A 84 13.13 -24.78 -8.28
C ALA A 84 13.11 -26.21 -7.74
N LYS A 85 12.45 -26.43 -6.59
CA LYS A 85 12.30 -27.76 -6.02
C LYS A 85 11.51 -28.71 -6.94
N ALA A 86 10.44 -28.23 -7.58
CA ALA A 86 9.63 -29.04 -8.49
C ALA A 86 10.40 -29.41 -9.78
N GLU A 87 11.26 -28.51 -10.26
CA GLU A 87 12.06 -28.66 -11.48
C GLU A 87 13.46 -29.24 -11.23
N LYS A 88 13.68 -29.89 -10.08
CA LYS A 88 14.96 -30.54 -9.72
C LYS A 88 16.17 -29.60 -9.73
N GLY A 89 15.94 -28.35 -9.34
CA GLY A 89 16.97 -27.34 -9.16
C GLY A 89 17.34 -26.55 -10.41
N LEU A 90 16.85 -26.88 -11.61
CA LEU A 90 17.16 -26.13 -12.83
C LEU A 90 15.95 -25.31 -13.29
N ILE A 91 16.03 -23.98 -13.24
CA ILE A 91 14.92 -23.10 -13.63
C ILE A 91 15.36 -21.90 -14.48
N THR A 92 14.40 -21.30 -15.18
CA THR A 92 14.61 -20.08 -15.98
C THR A 92 13.56 -19.03 -15.63
N PRO A 93 13.81 -17.73 -15.84
CA PRO A 93 12.83 -16.67 -15.54
C PRO A 93 11.47 -16.92 -16.22
N THR A 94 11.49 -17.35 -17.48
CA THR A 94 10.29 -17.70 -18.24
C THR A 94 9.54 -18.89 -17.63
N LEU A 95 10.26 -19.91 -17.16
CA LEU A 95 9.64 -21.09 -16.54
C LEU A 95 8.99 -20.75 -15.20
N VAL A 96 9.62 -19.89 -14.40
CA VAL A 96 9.05 -19.40 -13.14
C VAL A 96 7.79 -18.58 -13.41
N ALA A 97 7.84 -17.63 -14.33
CA ALA A 97 6.68 -16.82 -14.69
C ALA A 97 5.52 -17.66 -15.26
N LEU A 98 5.81 -18.78 -15.92
CA LEU A 98 4.79 -19.71 -16.40
C LEU A 98 4.08 -20.47 -15.27
N LYS A 99 4.80 -20.78 -14.18
CA LYS A 99 4.31 -21.64 -13.08
C LYS A 99 3.80 -20.86 -11.86
N THR A 100 3.97 -19.55 -11.85
CA THR A 100 3.69 -18.69 -10.71
C THR A 100 2.97 -17.42 -11.17
N ASP A 101 2.54 -16.58 -10.23
CA ASP A 101 1.89 -15.30 -10.54
C ASP A 101 2.90 -14.17 -10.80
N LEU A 102 4.19 -14.50 -10.98
CA LEU A 102 5.26 -13.53 -11.21
C LEU A 102 5.37 -13.18 -12.69
N THR A 103 5.65 -11.91 -12.99
CA THR A 103 6.08 -11.51 -14.34
C THR A 103 7.50 -12.01 -14.61
N ILE A 104 7.88 -12.08 -15.89
CA ILE A 104 9.23 -12.52 -16.29
C ILE A 104 10.29 -11.61 -15.68
N GLU A 105 10.09 -10.29 -15.72
CA GLU A 105 11.03 -9.31 -15.17
C GLU A 105 11.18 -9.44 -13.66
N LYS A 106 10.07 -9.70 -12.94
CA LYS A 106 10.10 -9.90 -11.49
C LYS A 106 10.81 -11.22 -11.14
N ALA A 107 10.54 -12.28 -11.88
CA ALA A 107 11.21 -13.56 -11.71
C ALA A 107 12.72 -13.45 -11.97
N GLU A 108 13.12 -12.77 -13.04
CA GLU A 108 14.53 -12.52 -13.38
C GLU A 108 15.24 -11.78 -12.25
N LYS A 109 14.66 -10.67 -11.78
CA LYS A 109 15.24 -9.87 -10.68
C LYS A 109 15.41 -10.69 -9.40
N ILE A 110 14.44 -11.55 -9.07
CA ILE A 110 14.52 -12.41 -7.89
C ILE A 110 15.62 -13.47 -8.07
N LEU A 111 15.68 -14.11 -9.23
CA LEU A 111 16.69 -15.13 -9.55
C LEU A 111 18.10 -14.55 -9.54
N GLU A 112 18.30 -13.38 -10.16
CA GLU A 112 19.57 -12.66 -10.14
C GLU A 112 19.97 -12.30 -8.71
N GLY A 113 19.03 -11.80 -7.90
CA GLY A 113 19.26 -11.52 -6.49
C GLY A 113 19.60 -12.76 -5.66
N MET A 114 19.03 -13.93 -6.00
CA MET A 114 19.39 -15.20 -5.37
C MET A 114 20.79 -15.68 -5.79
N ALA A 115 21.15 -15.50 -7.06
CA ALA A 115 22.48 -15.84 -7.58
C ALA A 115 23.57 -14.96 -6.96
N GLN A 116 23.33 -13.64 -6.85
CA GLN A 116 24.24 -12.70 -6.18
C GLN A 116 24.47 -13.05 -4.70
N LYS A 117 23.44 -13.58 -4.01
CA LYS A 117 23.55 -14.06 -2.62
C LYS A 117 24.17 -15.46 -2.50
N GLY A 118 24.43 -16.15 -3.61
CA GLY A 118 25.01 -17.49 -3.63
C GLY A 118 24.03 -18.64 -3.41
N TYR A 119 22.71 -18.39 -3.47
CA TYR A 119 21.70 -19.45 -3.36
C TYR A 119 21.50 -20.23 -4.67
N ALA A 120 21.88 -19.63 -5.80
CA ALA A 120 21.79 -20.21 -7.13
C ALA A 120 23.03 -19.88 -7.94
N VAL A 121 23.31 -20.68 -8.97
CA VAL A 121 24.37 -20.44 -9.94
C VAL A 121 23.73 -20.09 -11.28
N MET A 122 24.14 -18.96 -11.86
CA MET A 122 23.67 -18.54 -13.18
C MET A 122 24.57 -19.12 -14.26
N HIS A 123 23.98 -19.86 -15.19
CA HIS A 123 24.62 -20.41 -16.38
C HIS A 123 24.02 -19.78 -17.63
N VAL A 124 24.88 -19.39 -18.56
CA VAL A 124 24.47 -19.02 -19.91
C VAL A 124 24.82 -20.18 -20.81
N ASN A 125 23.82 -20.81 -21.41
CA ASN A 125 24.06 -21.93 -22.32
C ASN A 125 24.52 -21.45 -23.70
N ASP A 126 24.97 -22.37 -24.55
CA ASP A 126 25.50 -22.07 -25.89
C ASP A 126 24.48 -21.37 -26.80
N ASN A 127 23.19 -21.49 -26.49
CA ASN A 127 22.10 -20.83 -27.20
C ASN A 127 21.81 -19.41 -26.68
N GLY A 128 22.60 -18.91 -25.72
CA GLY A 128 22.44 -17.59 -25.11
C GLY A 128 21.29 -17.48 -24.12
N ARG A 129 20.68 -18.61 -23.71
CA ARG A 129 19.60 -18.63 -22.71
C ARG A 129 20.21 -18.75 -21.31
N ILE A 130 19.64 -17.98 -20.39
CA ILE A 130 20.04 -17.93 -18.99
C ILE A 130 19.27 -18.99 -18.21
N GLU A 131 20.02 -19.83 -17.51
CA GLU A 131 19.54 -20.89 -16.63
C GLU A 131 20.08 -20.66 -15.22
N TYR A 132 19.24 -20.91 -14.22
CA TYR A 132 19.58 -20.77 -12.82
C TYR A 132 19.52 -22.14 -12.17
N GLU A 133 20.64 -22.55 -11.63
CA GLU A 133 20.84 -23.83 -10.98
C GLU A 133 20.83 -23.65 -9.46
N PHE A 134 20.02 -24.43 -8.75
CA PHE A 134 19.89 -24.47 -7.30
C PHE A 134 20.47 -25.78 -6.78
N PRO A 135 21.74 -25.80 -6.33
CA PRO A 135 22.45 -27.02 -5.95
C PRO A 135 21.75 -27.83 -4.85
N GLU A 136 21.02 -27.14 -3.97
CA GLU A 136 20.25 -27.76 -2.87
C GLU A 136 19.11 -28.68 -3.35
N PHE A 137 18.63 -28.51 -4.58
CA PHE A 137 17.52 -29.29 -5.15
C PHE A 137 17.96 -30.26 -6.25
N ILE A 138 19.24 -30.24 -6.61
CA ILE A 138 19.78 -31.17 -7.59
C ILE A 138 20.05 -32.49 -6.88
N PRO A 139 19.48 -33.61 -7.36
CA PRO A 139 19.83 -34.91 -6.82
C PRO A 139 21.32 -35.16 -7.07
N ARG A 140 22.13 -35.14 -6.01
CA ARG A 140 23.49 -35.68 -6.06
C ARG A 140 23.34 -37.17 -6.32
N LEU A 141 23.68 -37.60 -7.54
CA LEU A 141 23.99 -39.00 -7.79
C LEU A 141 25.27 -39.28 -7.00
N GLU A 142 25.11 -39.90 -5.84
CA GLU A 142 26.21 -40.54 -5.12
C GLU A 142 26.62 -41.78 -5.92
N ASP A 143 27.89 -41.83 -6.35
CA ASP A 143 28.54 -43.00 -6.96
C ASP A 143 28.80 -44.12 -5.93
#